data_AF-A0A1A5D7C3-F1
#
_entry.id   AF-A0A1A5D7C3-F1
#
_cell.length_a   1.000
_cell.length_b   1.000
_cell.length_c   1.000
_cell.angle_alpha   90.00
_cell.angle_beta   90.00
_cell.angle_gamma   90.00
#
_symmetry.space_group_name_H-M   'P 1'
#
loop_
_entity.id
_entity.type
_entity.pdbx_description
1 polymer ?
#
loop_
_entity_poly.entity_id
_entity_poly.type
_entity_poly.pdbx_seq_one_letter_code
_entity_poly.pdbx_strand_id
1 'polypeptide(L)'
;MTVRYYSSLDSGAPSLPSATSQRLFDNLRLILLACLVNGYGSKPAAGWTIGHDVTNGFSLVSAGGIINFVHSANGQVILYLMETITDGTTSLAGGYNRRSGPWADGSSVTGRQYVYCPSFYSTTANKQWCVVADDRTVVVQFSGSVTDIDVPSNNGAGIYFGEYQPAFGGTGFCCLAGSMSTNATGIVFNPNSTSTLPGTVLRNPFDGTVNQGASPGFRGGLAVDSAAGAVTGKNRVAPGQLRPVRASIVGSGAGISGSTSTNAQAHCGVLRGLLGEPALADCLLANVLPALGKSSPIMQDRVLPISMPNGQQWVPFYATTFDLGAFISLDPADWE
;
A
#
# COMPACT_ATOMS: atom_id res chain seq x y z
N MET A 1 -21.08 -1.43 4.18
CA MET A 1 -19.65 -1.82 4.20
C MET A 1 -18.99 -1.17 5.39
N THR A 2 -18.12 -1.86 6.12
CA THR A 2 -17.53 -1.33 7.37
C THR A 2 -16.04 -1.16 7.20
N VAL A 3 -15.59 0.10 7.10
CA VAL A 3 -14.17 0.45 7.13
C VAL A 3 -13.64 0.27 8.55
N ARG A 4 -12.51 -0.40 8.70
CA ARG A 4 -11.88 -0.69 9.99
C ARG A 4 -10.46 -0.18 10.01
N TYR A 5 -10.10 0.47 11.12
CA TYR A 5 -8.75 0.95 11.39
C TYR A 5 -8.11 0.13 12.53
N TYR A 6 -6.88 -0.31 12.29
CA TYR A 6 -6.04 -1.09 13.17
C TYR A 6 -4.66 -0.43 13.29
N SER A 7 -4.03 -0.49 14.45
CA SER A 7 -2.70 0.06 14.67
C SER A 7 -1.91 -0.72 15.71
N SER A 8 -0.58 -0.64 15.60
CA SER A 8 0.38 -1.06 16.63
C SER A 8 0.13 -0.46 18.02
N LEU A 9 -0.60 0.66 18.10
CA LEU A 9 -0.93 1.35 19.35
C LEU A 9 -2.20 0.83 20.02
N ASP A 10 -2.96 -0.06 19.36
CA ASP A 10 -4.19 -0.59 19.93
C ASP A 10 -3.91 -1.55 21.09
N SER A 11 -4.82 -1.54 22.07
CA SER A 11 -4.85 -2.59 23.07
C SER A 11 -5.13 -3.95 22.42
N GLY A 12 -4.29 -4.94 22.72
CA GLY A 12 -4.40 -6.28 22.14
C GLY A 12 -3.81 -6.42 20.74
N ALA A 13 -3.18 -5.37 20.18
CA ALA A 13 -2.47 -5.48 18.90
C ALA A 13 -1.43 -6.63 18.94
N PRO A 14 -1.22 -7.34 17.82
CA PRO A 14 -0.25 -8.44 17.76
C PRO A 14 1.15 -7.96 18.14
N SER A 15 1.75 -8.64 19.12
CA SER A 15 3.13 -8.40 19.51
C SER A 15 4.07 -8.92 18.41
N LEU A 16 4.90 -8.04 17.86
CA LEU A 16 5.88 -8.41 16.86
C LEU A 16 7.17 -8.88 17.54
N PRO A 17 7.65 -10.10 17.27
CA PRO A 17 8.89 -10.57 17.86
C PRO A 17 10.07 -9.65 17.54
N SER A 18 10.94 -9.47 18.52
CA SER A 18 12.24 -8.80 18.35
C SER A 18 13.35 -9.84 18.47
N ALA A 19 13.53 -10.62 17.40
CA ALA A 19 14.49 -11.71 17.32
C ALA A 19 15.30 -11.62 16.03
N THR A 20 16.55 -12.06 16.05
CA THR A 20 17.45 -12.03 14.87
C THR A 20 16.90 -12.81 13.68
N SER A 21 16.13 -13.87 13.94
CA SER A 21 15.47 -14.69 12.92
C SER A 21 14.16 -14.10 12.41
N GLN A 22 13.67 -12.99 12.97
CA GLN A 22 12.38 -12.41 12.58
C GLN A 22 12.48 -11.81 11.18
N ARG A 23 11.57 -12.20 10.28
CA ARG A 23 11.53 -11.71 8.90
C ARG A 23 10.38 -10.72 8.71
N LEU A 24 10.49 -9.86 7.71
CA LEU A 24 9.40 -8.98 7.27
C LEU A 24 8.14 -9.79 6.97
N PHE A 25 8.30 -10.93 6.28
CA PHE A 25 7.21 -11.86 5.98
C PHE A 25 6.43 -12.29 7.23
N ASP A 26 7.13 -12.69 8.29
CA ASP A 26 6.49 -13.18 9.52
C ASP A 26 5.74 -12.05 10.24
N ASN A 27 6.31 -10.84 10.26
CA ASN A 27 5.65 -9.65 10.81
C ASN A 27 4.37 -9.31 10.03
N LEU A 28 4.45 -9.28 8.69
CA LEU A 28 3.28 -9.00 7.84
C LEU A 28 2.21 -10.08 8.00
N ARG A 29 2.58 -11.36 8.04
CA ARG A 29 1.65 -12.47 8.28
C ARG A 29 0.91 -12.29 9.61
N LEU A 30 1.62 -12.00 10.69
CA LEU A 30 1.01 -11.77 12.01
C LEU A 30 0.02 -10.59 12.00
N ILE A 31 0.42 -9.44 11.44
CA ILE A 31 -0.41 -8.24 11.38
C ILE A 31 -1.65 -8.48 10.52
N LEU A 32 -1.46 -8.97 9.29
CA LEU A 32 -2.53 -9.08 8.31
C LEU A 32 -3.55 -10.15 8.72
N LEU A 33 -3.12 -11.29 9.28
CA LEU A 33 -4.06 -12.29 9.79
C LEU A 33 -4.85 -11.76 11.00
N ALA A 34 -4.20 -11.02 11.90
CA ALA A 34 -4.89 -10.41 13.04
C ALA A 34 -5.90 -9.33 12.60
N CYS A 35 -5.55 -8.47 11.66
CA CYS A 35 -6.44 -7.38 11.23
C CYS A 35 -7.56 -7.86 10.30
N LEU A 36 -7.25 -8.76 9.37
CA LEU A 36 -8.13 -9.03 8.23
C LEU A 36 -8.99 -10.28 8.43
N VAL A 37 -8.50 -11.27 9.18
CA VAL A 37 -9.14 -12.59 9.33
C VAL A 37 -9.65 -12.82 10.75
N ASN A 38 -8.80 -12.65 11.76
CA ASN A 38 -9.09 -13.10 13.13
C ASN A 38 -9.67 -12.01 14.03
N GLY A 39 -9.30 -10.74 13.81
CA GLY A 39 -9.47 -9.69 14.81
C GLY A 39 -8.45 -9.81 15.95
N TYR A 40 -8.44 -8.83 16.84
CA TYR A 40 -7.66 -8.87 18.08
C TYR A 40 -8.26 -7.95 19.15
N GLY A 41 -8.07 -8.28 20.42
CA GLY A 41 -8.66 -7.53 21.54
C GLY A 41 -10.19 -7.41 21.37
N SER A 42 -10.69 -6.18 21.35
CA SER A 42 -12.10 -5.87 21.03
C SER A 42 -12.34 -5.49 19.57
N LYS A 43 -11.30 -5.47 18.74
CA LYS A 43 -11.41 -5.11 17.32
C LYS A 43 -11.73 -6.35 16.48
N PRO A 44 -12.91 -6.42 15.84
CA PRO A 44 -13.26 -7.52 14.93
C PRO A 44 -12.40 -7.47 13.66
N ALA A 45 -12.35 -8.57 12.92
CA ALA A 45 -11.67 -8.68 11.63
C ALA A 45 -12.32 -7.85 10.51
N ALA A 46 -11.55 -7.50 9.48
CA ALA A 46 -12.02 -6.77 8.30
C ALA A 46 -12.90 -7.60 7.34
N GLY A 47 -12.83 -8.94 7.42
CA GLY A 47 -13.72 -9.83 6.66
C GLY A 47 -13.04 -10.58 5.51
N TRP A 48 -11.72 -10.62 5.48
CA TRP A 48 -10.96 -11.45 4.54
C TRP A 48 -10.83 -12.88 5.07
N THR A 49 -10.53 -13.82 4.17
CA THR A 49 -10.29 -15.22 4.55
C THR A 49 -8.89 -15.67 4.14
N ILE A 50 -8.41 -16.73 4.79
CA ILE A 50 -7.14 -17.38 4.42
C ILE A 50 -7.40 -18.28 3.21
N GLY A 51 -6.65 -18.07 2.14
CA GLY A 51 -6.69 -18.94 0.97
C GLY A 51 -5.80 -20.18 1.15
N HIS A 52 -4.55 -19.95 1.54
CA HIS A 52 -3.63 -20.98 1.99
C HIS A 52 -2.61 -20.37 2.95
N ASP A 53 -1.96 -21.21 3.74
CA ASP A 53 -0.96 -20.77 4.70
C ASP A 53 0.06 -21.89 4.96
N VAL A 54 1.27 -21.70 4.45
CA VAL A 54 2.38 -22.66 4.52
C VAL A 54 3.68 -21.96 4.86
N THR A 55 4.75 -22.73 5.05
CA THR A 55 6.08 -22.17 5.23
C THR A 55 6.44 -21.24 4.07
N ASN A 56 6.86 -20.03 4.40
CA ASN A 56 7.29 -18.98 3.46
C ASN A 56 6.22 -18.45 2.51
N GLY A 57 4.93 -18.79 2.68
CA GLY A 57 3.87 -18.20 1.88
C GLY A 57 2.48 -18.32 2.47
N PHE A 58 1.67 -17.26 2.32
CA PHE A 58 0.26 -17.27 2.68
C PHE A 58 -0.54 -16.41 1.70
N SER A 59 -1.83 -16.69 1.56
CA SER A 59 -2.75 -15.92 0.73
C SER A 59 -3.94 -15.41 1.51
N LEU A 60 -4.41 -14.22 1.12
CA LEU A 60 -5.64 -13.62 1.61
C LEU A 60 -6.62 -13.47 0.45
N VAL A 61 -7.87 -13.81 0.73
CA VAL A 61 -8.96 -13.86 -0.24
C VAL A 61 -10.02 -12.84 0.13
N SER A 62 -10.47 -12.09 -0.87
CA SER A 62 -11.67 -11.23 -0.84
C SER A 62 -12.60 -11.63 -1.98
N ALA A 63 -13.78 -11.01 -2.06
CA ALA A 63 -14.69 -11.22 -3.19
C ALA A 63 -14.07 -10.84 -4.55
N GLY A 64 -13.17 -9.87 -4.60
CA GLY A 64 -12.59 -9.34 -5.84
C GLY A 64 -11.32 -10.04 -6.33
N GLY A 65 -10.66 -10.83 -5.49
CA GLY A 65 -9.42 -11.50 -5.85
C GLY A 65 -8.59 -12.00 -4.68
N ILE A 66 -7.42 -12.57 -5.01
CA ILE A 66 -6.50 -13.20 -4.08
C ILE A 66 -5.14 -12.50 -4.16
N ILE A 67 -4.57 -12.18 -3.00
CA ILE A 67 -3.16 -11.77 -2.88
C ILE A 67 -2.37 -12.87 -2.17
N ASN A 68 -1.22 -13.24 -2.72
CA ASN A 68 -0.28 -14.20 -2.12
C ASN A 68 1.02 -13.48 -1.78
N PHE A 69 1.43 -13.62 -0.53
CA PHE A 69 2.69 -13.11 0.00
C PHE A 69 3.70 -14.26 0.01
N VAL A 70 4.89 -14.05 -0.56
CA VAL A 70 5.97 -15.04 -0.59
C VAL A 70 7.24 -14.45 0.00
N HIS A 71 7.79 -15.11 1.01
CA HIS A 71 9.09 -14.73 1.56
C HIS A 71 10.19 -14.87 0.50
N SER A 72 10.97 -13.81 0.31
CA SER A 72 12.12 -13.80 -0.61
C SER A 72 13.44 -13.60 0.14
N ALA A 73 13.47 -12.65 1.07
CA ALA A 73 14.61 -12.38 1.94
C ALA A 73 14.12 -11.77 3.26
N ASN A 74 15.02 -11.62 4.24
CA ASN A 74 14.67 -11.13 5.58
C ASN A 74 13.87 -9.82 5.56
N GLY A 75 14.24 -8.87 4.71
CA GLY A 75 13.56 -7.58 4.56
C GLY A 75 12.63 -7.49 3.36
N GLN A 76 12.34 -8.60 2.65
CA GLN A 76 11.68 -8.59 1.35
C GLN A 76 10.57 -9.64 1.22
N VAL A 77 9.41 -9.22 0.71
CA VAL A 77 8.27 -10.09 0.40
C VAL A 77 7.78 -9.84 -1.02
N ILE A 78 7.70 -10.89 -1.82
CA ILE A 78 7.14 -10.84 -3.16
C ILE A 78 5.62 -10.94 -3.07
N LEU A 79 4.93 -10.12 -3.86
CA LEU A 79 3.48 -10.00 -3.87
C LEU A 79 2.94 -10.51 -5.21
N TYR A 80 2.03 -11.47 -5.16
CA TYR A 80 1.35 -12.01 -6.34
C TYR A 80 -0.14 -11.79 -6.24
N LEU A 81 -0.77 -11.58 -7.39
CA LEU A 81 -2.22 -11.63 -7.53
C LEU A 81 -2.63 -12.90 -8.29
N MET A 82 -3.81 -13.44 -7.97
CA MET A 82 -4.41 -14.56 -8.70
C MET A 82 -5.94 -14.55 -8.55
N GLU A 83 -6.63 -15.27 -9.43
CA GLU A 83 -8.10 -15.38 -9.42
C GLU A 83 -8.61 -16.49 -8.51
N THR A 84 -7.85 -17.58 -8.44
CA THR A 84 -8.21 -18.78 -7.68
C THR A 84 -6.97 -19.42 -7.10
N ILE A 85 -7.16 -20.22 -6.06
CA ILE A 85 -6.15 -21.18 -5.57
C ILE A 85 -6.64 -22.57 -5.94
N THR A 86 -5.83 -23.30 -6.70
CA THR A 86 -6.06 -24.71 -7.06
C THR A 86 -5.12 -25.65 -6.31
N ASP A 87 -4.01 -25.13 -5.78
CA ASP A 87 -3.03 -25.87 -4.99
C ASP A 87 -2.38 -24.95 -3.95
N GLY A 88 -2.54 -25.27 -2.67
CA GLY A 88 -1.98 -24.52 -1.55
C GLY A 88 -0.73 -25.15 -0.93
N THR A 89 -0.08 -26.10 -1.60
CA THR A 89 1.03 -26.88 -1.00
C THR A 89 2.40 -26.17 -1.04
N THR A 90 2.56 -25.17 -1.92
CA THR A 90 3.81 -24.40 -2.09
C THR A 90 3.66 -22.94 -1.63
N SER A 91 4.78 -22.26 -1.37
CA SER A 91 4.77 -20.88 -0.87
C SER A 91 4.04 -19.91 -1.82
N LEU A 92 4.28 -20.03 -3.12
CA LEU A 92 3.40 -19.47 -4.15
C LEU A 92 2.33 -20.51 -4.46
N ALA A 93 1.07 -20.22 -4.15
CA ALA A 93 -0.03 -21.11 -4.48
C ALA A 93 -0.13 -21.35 -6.00
N GLY A 94 -0.52 -22.56 -6.38
CA GLY A 94 -1.03 -22.86 -7.71
C GLY A 94 -2.41 -22.24 -7.88
N GLY A 95 -2.68 -21.68 -9.06
CA GLY A 95 -3.91 -20.93 -9.29
C GLY A 95 -4.01 -20.41 -10.71
N TYR A 96 -5.16 -19.82 -11.05
CA TYR A 96 -5.33 -19.16 -12.35
C TYR A 96 -4.89 -17.70 -12.31
N ASN A 97 -4.38 -17.26 -13.46
CA ASN A 97 -4.04 -15.87 -13.71
C ASN A 97 -3.03 -15.29 -12.70
N ARG A 98 -2.01 -16.07 -12.33
CA ARG A 98 -0.99 -15.61 -11.37
C ARG A 98 -0.07 -14.59 -12.02
N ARG A 99 0.21 -13.52 -11.29
CA ARG A 99 1.00 -12.39 -11.78
C ARG A 99 1.63 -11.57 -10.66
N SER A 100 2.70 -10.85 -10.99
CA SER A 100 3.45 -9.99 -10.07
C SER A 100 4.30 -8.99 -10.86
N GLY A 101 3.96 -7.71 -10.78
CA GLY A 101 4.52 -6.66 -11.63
C GLY A 101 4.40 -7.03 -13.10
N PRO A 102 5.51 -7.02 -13.87
CA PRO A 102 5.49 -7.39 -15.29
C PRO A 102 5.47 -8.91 -15.53
N TRP A 103 5.52 -9.74 -14.49
CA TRP A 103 5.46 -11.20 -14.64
C TRP A 103 4.04 -11.73 -14.62
N ALA A 104 3.81 -12.73 -15.47
CA ALA A 104 2.66 -13.62 -15.42
C ALA A 104 3.08 -15.06 -15.76
N ASP A 105 2.23 -16.03 -15.42
CA ASP A 105 2.43 -17.43 -15.86
C ASP A 105 2.66 -17.53 -17.38
N GLY A 106 3.65 -18.31 -17.78
CA GLY A 106 4.05 -18.48 -19.19
C GLY A 106 4.88 -17.32 -19.79
N SER A 107 5.07 -16.21 -19.09
CA SER A 107 5.94 -15.11 -19.55
C SER A 107 7.43 -15.43 -19.36
N SER A 108 8.28 -14.92 -20.27
CA SER A 108 9.74 -15.01 -20.15
C SER A 108 10.35 -13.99 -19.17
N VAL A 109 9.55 -13.03 -18.70
CA VAL A 109 9.99 -11.98 -17.77
C VAL A 109 10.29 -12.60 -16.40
N THR A 110 11.41 -12.25 -15.78
CA THR A 110 11.85 -12.80 -14.47
C THR A 110 11.70 -11.82 -13.29
N GLY A 111 11.35 -10.56 -13.57
CA GLY A 111 11.10 -9.57 -12.54
C GLY A 111 9.74 -9.71 -11.83
N ARG A 112 9.70 -9.59 -10.48
CA ARG A 112 8.49 -9.63 -9.62
C ARG A 112 8.33 -8.33 -8.82
N GLN A 113 7.08 -7.95 -8.54
CA GLN A 113 6.79 -6.90 -7.56
C GLN A 113 7.11 -7.40 -6.16
N TYR A 114 7.78 -6.56 -5.36
CA TYR A 114 8.01 -6.85 -3.96
C TYR A 114 7.92 -5.61 -3.10
N VAL A 115 7.65 -5.82 -1.82
CA VAL A 115 7.84 -4.81 -0.77
C VAL A 115 9.16 -5.09 -0.06
N TYR A 116 9.91 -4.03 0.23
CA TYR A 116 11.16 -4.08 0.97
C TYR A 116 11.14 -3.04 2.08
N CYS A 117 11.46 -3.46 3.29
CA CYS A 117 11.45 -2.58 4.47
C CYS A 117 12.51 -3.06 5.47
N PRO A 118 13.74 -2.51 5.41
CA PRO A 118 14.82 -3.02 6.24
C PRO A 118 14.69 -2.66 7.72
N SER A 119 13.80 -1.73 8.04
CA SER A 119 13.48 -1.30 9.40
C SER A 119 12.38 -2.14 10.06
N PHE A 120 11.85 -3.15 9.38
CA PHE A 120 10.68 -3.91 9.86
C PHE A 120 10.90 -5.42 9.89
N TYR A 121 12.14 -5.84 10.15
CA TYR A 121 12.53 -7.22 10.42
C TYR A 121 13.62 -7.28 11.52
N SER A 122 14.02 -8.47 11.96
CA SER A 122 15.06 -8.72 12.97
C SER A 122 14.75 -8.10 14.35
N THR A 123 15.81 -7.80 15.12
CA THR A 123 15.83 -7.17 16.45
C THR A 123 15.49 -5.67 16.44
N THR A 124 15.00 -5.16 15.32
CA THR A 124 14.65 -3.75 15.18
C THR A 124 13.56 -3.34 16.16
N ALA A 125 13.84 -2.26 16.91
CA ALA A 125 12.92 -1.63 17.84
C ALA A 125 11.92 -0.69 17.13
N ASN A 126 10.94 -0.19 17.88
CA ASN A 126 9.99 0.85 17.45
C ASN A 126 9.18 0.51 16.19
N LYS A 127 8.81 -0.77 16.00
CA LYS A 127 7.95 -1.21 14.90
C LYS A 127 6.56 -0.58 15.04
N GLN A 128 6.24 0.38 14.18
CA GLN A 128 4.92 1.01 14.07
C GLN A 128 4.23 0.57 12.78
N TRP A 129 2.92 0.37 12.85
CA TRP A 129 2.11 0.02 11.69
C TRP A 129 0.66 0.47 11.88
N CYS A 130 -0.03 0.66 10.77
CA CYS A 130 -1.49 0.68 10.75
C CYS A 130 -2.03 -0.04 9.52
N VAL A 131 -3.21 -0.60 9.66
CA VAL A 131 -4.01 -1.19 8.59
C VAL A 131 -5.35 -0.49 8.58
N VAL A 132 -5.78 -0.02 7.42
CA VAL A 132 -7.17 0.37 7.18
C VAL A 132 -7.72 -0.55 6.11
N ALA A 133 -8.85 -1.18 6.38
CA ALA A 133 -9.41 -2.18 5.50
C ALA A 133 -10.93 -2.28 5.61
N ASP A 134 -11.56 -2.70 4.53
CA ASP A 134 -12.87 -3.33 4.50
C ASP A 134 -12.73 -4.80 4.02
N ASP A 135 -13.83 -5.42 3.63
CA ASP A 135 -13.88 -6.79 3.10
C ASP A 135 -13.42 -6.93 1.64
N ARG A 136 -12.94 -5.85 1.01
CA ARG A 136 -12.62 -5.76 -0.43
C ARG A 136 -11.25 -5.11 -0.72
N THR A 137 -10.77 -4.23 0.15
CA THR A 137 -9.54 -3.44 0.00
C THR A 137 -8.82 -3.25 1.33
N VAL A 138 -7.49 -3.19 1.26
CA VAL A 138 -6.58 -3.02 2.39
C VAL A 138 -5.52 -2.00 2.01
N VAL A 139 -5.27 -1.05 2.92
CA VAL A 139 -4.10 -0.17 2.90
C VAL A 139 -3.32 -0.38 4.18
N VAL A 140 -2.03 -0.68 4.07
CA VAL A 140 -1.13 -0.89 5.20
C VAL A 140 0.10 -0.02 5.04
N GLN A 141 0.52 0.61 6.14
CA GLN A 141 1.83 1.25 6.27
C GLN A 141 2.54 0.73 7.51
N PHE A 142 3.86 0.64 7.43
CA PHE A 142 4.68 0.11 8.51
C PHE A 142 6.13 0.58 8.41
N SER A 143 6.82 0.57 9.54
CA SER A 143 8.15 1.17 9.72
C SER A 143 8.73 0.78 11.06
N GLY A 144 10.05 0.85 11.23
CA GLY A 144 10.70 0.69 12.53
C GLY A 144 12.03 1.41 12.62
N SER A 145 12.86 1.05 13.60
CA SER A 145 14.20 1.61 13.90
C SER A 145 14.26 3.07 14.34
N VAL A 146 13.23 3.88 14.09
CA VAL A 146 13.27 5.32 14.36
C VAL A 146 12.14 5.78 15.27
N THR A 147 12.36 6.87 15.99
CA THR A 147 11.35 7.56 16.80
C THR A 147 10.86 8.86 16.15
N ASP A 148 11.61 9.35 15.17
CA ASP A 148 11.40 10.60 14.46
C ASP A 148 11.09 10.32 12.98
N ILE A 149 10.04 10.97 12.49
CA ILE A 149 9.44 10.81 11.18
C ILE A 149 10.30 11.32 10.01
N ASP A 150 11.15 12.32 10.26
CA ASP A 150 11.94 13.06 9.27
C ASP A 150 13.39 12.57 9.20
N VAL A 151 13.74 11.52 9.95
CA VAL A 151 15.10 10.96 9.89
C VAL A 151 15.32 10.31 8.52
N PRO A 152 16.36 10.69 7.76
CA PRO A 152 16.64 10.14 6.44
C PRO A 152 16.83 8.61 6.39
N SER A 153 17.08 7.97 7.54
CA SER A 153 17.20 6.51 7.69
C SER A 153 15.85 5.80 7.95
N ASN A 154 14.73 6.54 8.02
CA ASN A 154 13.39 5.98 8.18
C ASN A 154 12.92 5.30 6.88
N ASN A 155 13.23 4.01 6.78
CA ASN A 155 12.82 3.16 5.67
C ASN A 155 11.51 2.45 6.01
N GLY A 156 10.39 3.17 6.06
CA GLY A 156 9.07 2.54 6.11
C GLY A 156 8.60 2.08 4.73
N ALA A 157 7.47 1.38 4.69
CA ALA A 157 6.88 0.89 3.46
C ALA A 157 5.35 0.85 3.55
N GLY A 158 4.72 0.90 2.38
CA GLY A 158 3.27 0.87 2.22
C GLY A 158 2.85 -0.18 1.21
N ILE A 159 1.69 -0.78 1.44
CA ILE A 159 1.06 -1.73 0.51
C ILE A 159 -0.43 -1.36 0.42
N TYR A 160 -0.92 -1.23 -0.80
CA TYR A 160 -2.34 -1.25 -1.12
C TYR A 160 -2.62 -2.56 -1.83
N PHE A 161 -3.68 -3.27 -1.43
CA PHE A 161 -4.21 -4.36 -2.23
C PHE A 161 -5.70 -4.49 -2.09
N GLY A 162 -6.34 -5.00 -3.12
CA GLY A 162 -7.78 -5.16 -3.13
C GLY A 162 -8.43 -4.54 -4.35
N GLU A 163 -9.72 -4.25 -4.20
CA GLU A 163 -10.48 -3.66 -5.28
C GLU A 163 -10.11 -2.19 -5.54
N TYR A 164 -10.26 -1.77 -6.79
CA TYR A 164 -10.18 -0.39 -7.25
C TYR A 164 -11.25 -0.15 -8.32
N GLN A 165 -11.53 1.11 -8.65
CA GLN A 165 -12.52 1.47 -9.68
C GLN A 165 -11.80 1.71 -11.01
N PRO A 166 -11.90 0.83 -12.01
CA PRO A 166 -11.22 1.01 -13.29
C PRO A 166 -11.80 2.19 -14.08
N ALA A 167 -10.95 2.84 -14.89
CA ALA A 167 -11.33 4.05 -15.63
C ALA A 167 -12.51 3.85 -16.60
N PHE A 168 -12.69 2.65 -17.15
CA PHE A 168 -13.79 2.32 -18.08
C PHE A 168 -14.88 1.43 -17.44
N GLY A 169 -14.93 1.39 -16.11
CA GLY A 169 -15.90 0.60 -15.36
C GLY A 169 -15.53 -0.87 -15.21
N GLY A 170 -16.44 -1.65 -14.61
CA GLY A 170 -16.19 -3.03 -14.21
C GLY A 170 -15.50 -3.14 -12.84
N THR A 171 -14.95 -4.33 -12.56
CA THR A 171 -14.30 -4.64 -11.28
C THR A 171 -12.79 -4.75 -11.48
N GLY A 172 -12.02 -3.93 -10.76
CA GLY A 172 -10.57 -3.99 -10.74
C GLY A 172 -10.05 -4.59 -9.44
N PHE A 173 -9.02 -5.41 -9.50
CA PHE A 173 -8.25 -5.85 -8.33
C PHE A 173 -6.77 -5.55 -8.55
N CYS A 174 -6.10 -4.92 -7.59
CA CYS A 174 -4.70 -4.52 -7.71
C CYS A 174 -3.90 -4.79 -6.45
N CYS A 175 -2.58 -4.73 -6.60
CA CYS A 175 -1.62 -4.62 -5.53
C CYS A 175 -0.58 -3.57 -5.92
N LEU A 176 -0.50 -2.51 -5.13
CA LEU A 176 0.50 -1.46 -5.27
C LEU A 176 1.37 -1.50 -4.02
N ALA A 177 2.67 -1.64 -4.24
CA ALA A 177 3.66 -1.77 -3.20
C ALA A 177 5.00 -1.38 -3.79
N GLY A 178 5.94 -1.05 -2.93
CA GLY A 178 7.31 -0.81 -3.32
C GLY A 178 8.11 -0.29 -2.14
N SER A 179 9.42 -0.28 -2.32
CA SER A 179 10.30 0.57 -1.52
C SER A 179 10.16 1.96 -2.10
N MET A 180 9.53 2.89 -1.37
CA MET A 180 9.60 4.28 -1.78
C MET A 180 11.04 4.75 -1.53
N SER A 181 11.63 5.33 -2.57
CA SER A 181 13.03 5.77 -2.55
C SER A 181 13.15 7.09 -1.81
N THR A 182 14.35 7.42 -1.34
CA THR A 182 14.69 8.70 -0.69
C THR A 182 14.61 9.94 -1.60
N ASN A 183 14.05 9.81 -2.82
CA ASN A 183 13.98 10.87 -3.81
C ASN A 183 12.51 11.28 -4.02
N ALA A 184 12.25 12.56 -3.72
CA ALA A 184 10.96 13.19 -3.47
C ALA A 184 10.01 13.35 -4.67
N THR A 185 9.85 12.38 -5.56
CA THR A 185 8.77 12.46 -6.56
C THR A 185 7.44 12.22 -5.87
N GLY A 186 6.42 13.07 -6.11
CA GLY A 186 5.06 13.00 -5.54
C GLY A 186 4.24 11.79 -5.99
N ILE A 187 4.81 10.60 -5.86
CA ILE A 187 4.32 9.34 -6.39
C ILE A 187 4.10 8.38 -5.23
N VAL A 188 2.86 7.97 -5.03
CA VAL A 188 2.53 6.94 -4.04
C VAL A 188 2.76 5.56 -4.64
N PHE A 189 3.38 4.65 -3.88
CA PHE A 189 3.79 3.32 -4.37
C PHE A 189 4.74 3.41 -5.58
N ASN A 190 5.72 4.30 -5.51
CA ASN A 190 6.73 4.43 -6.57
C ASN A 190 7.56 3.13 -6.68
N PRO A 191 7.59 2.46 -7.85
CA PRO A 191 8.62 1.46 -8.10
C PRO A 191 9.97 2.18 -8.26
N ASN A 192 10.83 2.12 -7.24
CA ASN A 192 12.23 2.53 -7.35
C ASN A 192 12.86 1.92 -8.62
N SER A 193 13.38 2.79 -9.50
CA SER A 193 13.73 2.51 -10.89
C SER A 193 14.88 1.52 -11.11
N THR A 194 15.53 1.02 -10.06
CA THR A 194 16.66 0.08 -10.18
C THR A 194 16.46 -1.25 -9.46
N SER A 195 15.50 -1.35 -8.54
CA SER A 195 15.37 -2.56 -7.72
C SER A 195 13.93 -3.04 -7.56
N THR A 196 12.92 -2.18 -7.41
CA THR A 196 11.52 -2.61 -7.22
C THR A 196 10.73 -2.44 -8.49
N LEU A 197 10.01 -3.49 -8.85
CA LEU A 197 9.17 -3.50 -10.03
C LEU A 197 7.79 -2.91 -9.74
N PRO A 198 7.11 -2.41 -10.79
CA PRO A 198 5.80 -1.80 -10.65
C PRO A 198 4.77 -2.69 -9.97
N GLY A 199 3.71 -2.05 -9.51
CA GLY A 199 2.49 -2.66 -9.04
C GLY A 199 1.87 -3.62 -10.05
N THR A 200 0.88 -4.38 -9.57
CA THR A 200 0.18 -5.42 -10.31
C THR A 200 -1.31 -5.12 -10.34
N VAL A 201 -1.99 -5.39 -11.46
CA VAL A 201 -3.46 -5.50 -11.49
C VAL A 201 -3.86 -6.85 -12.06
N LEU A 202 -4.99 -7.40 -11.60
CA LEU A 202 -5.43 -8.76 -11.94
C LEU A 202 -5.93 -8.89 -13.39
N ARG A 203 -6.51 -7.82 -13.92
CA ARG A 203 -7.05 -7.71 -15.28
C ARG A 203 -6.76 -6.33 -15.83
N ASN A 204 -6.62 -6.22 -17.15
CA ASN A 204 -6.39 -4.96 -17.83
C ASN A 204 -7.52 -3.97 -17.46
N PRO A 205 -7.16 -2.76 -16.97
CA PRO A 205 -8.11 -1.78 -16.44
C PRO A 205 -9.09 -1.22 -17.49
N PHE A 206 -8.79 -1.40 -18.78
CA PHE A 206 -9.58 -0.81 -19.86
C PHE A 206 -10.56 -1.78 -20.51
N ASP A 207 -10.21 -3.07 -20.56
CA ASP A 207 -11.01 -4.09 -21.26
C ASP A 207 -11.35 -5.31 -20.40
N GLY A 208 -10.84 -5.39 -19.17
CA GLY A 208 -11.10 -6.50 -18.24
C GLY A 208 -10.43 -7.82 -18.65
N THR A 209 -9.58 -7.84 -19.67
CA THR A 209 -8.90 -9.05 -20.13
C THR A 209 -7.73 -9.42 -19.22
N VAL A 210 -7.31 -10.69 -19.27
CA VAL A 210 -6.10 -11.17 -18.59
C VAL A 210 -4.84 -10.56 -19.24
N ASN A 211 -4.89 -10.25 -20.53
CA ASN A 211 -3.74 -9.73 -21.26
C ASN A 211 -3.54 -8.23 -20.98
N GLN A 212 -2.36 -7.86 -20.48
CA GLN A 212 -1.99 -6.46 -20.22
C GLN A 212 -1.03 -5.89 -21.27
N GLY A 213 -0.68 -6.71 -22.28
CA GLY A 213 0.35 -6.40 -23.27
C GLY A 213 1.76 -6.43 -22.70
N ALA A 214 2.69 -5.84 -23.44
CA ALA A 214 4.11 -5.87 -23.11
C ALA A 214 4.47 -4.91 -21.96
N SER A 215 5.25 -5.40 -21.02
CA SER A 215 5.84 -4.66 -19.89
C SER A 215 4.82 -3.82 -19.11
N PRO A 216 3.71 -4.41 -18.62
CA PRO A 216 2.74 -3.66 -17.85
C PRO A 216 3.34 -3.23 -16.52
N GLY A 217 3.01 -2.01 -16.09
CA GLY A 217 3.42 -1.50 -14.79
C GLY A 217 2.37 -0.58 -14.22
N PHE A 218 2.16 -0.64 -12.90
CA PHE A 218 1.17 0.17 -12.21
C PHE A 218 1.78 0.87 -11.00
N ARG A 219 1.29 2.07 -10.67
CA ARG A 219 1.66 2.86 -9.49
C ARG A 219 0.45 3.61 -8.95
N GLY A 220 0.55 4.14 -7.74
CA GLY A 220 -0.37 5.17 -7.28
C GLY A 220 -0.02 6.51 -7.92
N GLY A 221 -1.05 7.31 -8.25
CA GLY A 221 -0.90 8.69 -8.71
C GLY A 221 -1.69 9.63 -7.82
N LEU A 222 -1.08 10.72 -7.39
CA LEU A 222 -1.79 11.79 -6.70
C LEU A 222 -2.37 12.75 -7.73
N ALA A 223 -3.28 13.64 -7.30
CA ALA A 223 -3.78 14.69 -8.19
C ALA A 223 -2.68 15.64 -8.67
N VAL A 224 -1.61 15.78 -7.89
CA VAL A 224 -0.44 16.57 -8.22
C VAL A 224 0.79 15.67 -8.13
N ASP A 225 1.31 15.27 -9.29
CA ASP A 225 2.62 14.61 -9.40
C ASP A 225 3.67 15.72 -9.50
N SER A 226 4.28 16.09 -8.37
CA SER A 226 5.41 17.03 -8.35
C SER A 226 6.74 16.27 -8.51
N ALA A 227 7.70 16.88 -9.20
CA ALA A 227 9.02 16.29 -9.39
C ALA A 227 9.84 16.22 -8.08
N ALA A 228 9.54 17.12 -7.14
CA ALA A 228 10.16 17.21 -5.83
C ALA A 228 9.18 17.78 -4.79
N GLY A 229 9.20 17.24 -3.58
CA GLY A 229 8.59 17.87 -2.41
C GLY A 229 9.33 19.15 -1.99
N ALA A 230 8.57 20.17 -1.63
CA ALA A 230 9.07 21.38 -0.99
C ALA A 230 9.24 21.13 0.53
N VAL A 231 10.40 21.51 1.07
CA VAL A 231 10.69 21.51 2.52
C VAL A 231 10.07 22.74 3.21
N THR A 232 9.08 23.38 2.58
CA THR A 232 8.50 24.64 3.05
C THR A 232 7.39 24.36 4.06
N GLY A 233 7.41 25.06 5.20
CA GLY A 233 6.36 24.96 6.21
C GLY A 233 4.99 25.38 5.69
N LYS A 234 3.94 24.63 6.04
CA LYS A 234 2.55 24.87 5.64
C LYS A 234 1.76 25.64 6.71
N ASN A 235 2.35 26.72 7.23
CA ASN A 235 1.77 27.53 8.31
C ASN A 235 0.41 28.20 7.96
N ARG A 236 0.00 28.14 6.69
CA ARG A 236 -1.27 28.70 6.19
C ARG A 236 -2.33 27.63 5.86
N VAL A 237 -2.04 26.34 6.08
CA VAL A 237 -3.04 25.29 5.86
C VAL A 237 -4.18 25.49 6.84
N ALA A 238 -5.38 25.66 6.31
CA ALA A 238 -6.62 25.65 7.06
C ALA A 238 -7.30 24.30 6.81
N PRO A 239 -7.36 23.38 7.79
CA PRO A 239 -7.92 22.04 7.59
C PRO A 239 -9.33 22.02 6.97
N GLY A 240 -10.16 23.04 7.24
CA GLY A 240 -11.50 23.16 6.65
C GLY A 240 -11.53 23.53 5.15
N GLN A 241 -10.39 23.96 4.60
CA GLN A 241 -10.23 24.31 3.19
C GLN A 241 -9.62 23.18 2.34
N LEU A 242 -9.19 22.09 2.96
CA LEU A 242 -8.70 20.92 2.24
C LEU A 242 -9.81 20.32 1.36
N ARG A 243 -9.43 19.89 0.17
CA ARG A 243 -10.30 19.32 -0.87
C ARG A 243 -9.61 18.06 -1.40
N PRO A 244 -9.64 16.97 -0.60
CA PRO A 244 -9.00 15.74 -1.01
C PRO A 244 -9.69 15.20 -2.25
N VAL A 245 -8.92 14.52 -3.08
CA VAL A 245 -9.43 13.76 -4.23
C VAL A 245 -8.93 12.33 -4.11
N ARG A 246 -9.70 11.36 -4.62
CA ARG A 246 -9.25 9.97 -4.60
C ARG A 246 -7.95 9.82 -5.40
N ALA A 247 -7.00 9.11 -4.82
CA ALA A 247 -5.76 8.77 -5.50
C ALA A 247 -6.08 7.88 -6.72
N SER A 248 -5.35 8.09 -7.80
CA SER A 248 -5.48 7.32 -9.02
C SER A 248 -4.60 6.09 -9.02
N ILE A 249 -4.95 5.11 -9.86
CA ILE A 249 -4.00 4.12 -10.35
C ILE A 249 -3.51 4.59 -11.73
N VAL A 250 -2.20 4.66 -11.87
CA VAL A 250 -1.54 5.03 -13.13
C VAL A 250 -0.86 3.79 -13.67
N GLY A 251 -1.14 3.47 -14.93
CA GLY A 251 -0.55 2.33 -15.63
C GLY A 251 0.40 2.78 -16.72
N SER A 252 1.39 1.96 -17.02
CA SER A 252 2.38 2.14 -18.08
C SER A 252 2.58 0.84 -18.87
N GLY A 253 3.30 0.95 -19.99
CA GLY A 253 3.51 -0.16 -20.92
C GLY A 253 2.61 -0.04 -22.15
N ALA A 254 3.01 -0.68 -23.25
CA ALA A 254 2.38 -0.47 -24.55
C ALA A 254 0.92 -0.95 -24.59
N GLY A 255 0.62 -2.06 -23.91
CA GLY A 255 -0.74 -2.61 -23.83
C GLY A 255 -1.68 -1.84 -22.92
N ILE A 256 -1.15 -0.94 -22.09
CA ILE A 256 -1.92 -0.13 -21.13
C ILE A 256 -2.07 1.29 -21.66
N SER A 257 -0.97 1.92 -22.08
CA SER A 257 -1.01 3.29 -22.60
C SER A 257 -1.52 3.42 -24.04
N GLY A 258 -1.60 2.31 -24.78
CA GLY A 258 -1.82 2.33 -26.24
C GLY A 258 -0.66 2.99 -27.01
N SER A 259 0.44 3.32 -26.34
CA SER A 259 1.61 3.98 -26.90
C SER A 259 2.69 2.97 -27.28
N THR A 260 3.55 3.34 -28.23
CA THR A 260 4.81 2.62 -28.49
C THR A 260 5.87 2.91 -27.42
N SER A 261 5.69 3.94 -26.59
CA SER A 261 6.58 4.28 -25.48
C SER A 261 6.27 3.41 -24.26
N THR A 262 7.29 2.74 -23.72
CA THR A 262 7.19 1.99 -22.46
C THR A 262 6.98 2.89 -21.25
N ASN A 263 7.25 4.18 -21.37
CA ASN A 263 7.14 5.16 -20.30
C ASN A 263 5.85 5.99 -20.38
N ALA A 264 5.04 5.80 -21.44
CA ALA A 264 3.75 6.47 -21.53
C ALA A 264 2.84 5.96 -20.41
N GLN A 265 2.18 6.90 -19.75
CA GLN A 265 1.31 6.63 -18.62
C GLN A 265 -0.15 6.90 -18.99
N ALA A 266 -1.04 6.06 -18.51
CA ALA A 266 -2.48 6.21 -18.66
C ALA A 266 -3.16 6.11 -17.30
N HIS A 267 -4.19 6.95 -17.10
CA HIS A 267 -5.07 6.84 -15.95
C HIS A 267 -5.87 5.54 -16.05
N CYS A 268 -5.68 4.64 -15.10
CA CYS A 268 -6.28 3.32 -15.10
C CYS A 268 -7.49 3.21 -14.16
N GLY A 269 -7.81 4.28 -13.41
CA GLY A 269 -8.90 4.29 -12.44
C GLY A 269 -8.54 5.01 -11.14
N VAL A 270 -9.39 4.83 -10.13
CA VAL A 270 -9.19 5.39 -8.77
C VAL A 270 -9.14 4.32 -7.70
N LEU A 271 -8.31 4.57 -6.69
CA LEU A 271 -8.12 3.72 -5.52
C LEU A 271 -9.23 4.01 -4.49
N ARG A 272 -9.64 2.97 -3.76
CA ARG A 272 -10.65 3.03 -2.71
C ARG A 272 -10.00 3.48 -1.41
N GLY A 273 -10.59 4.47 -0.73
CA GLY A 273 -10.15 4.93 0.57
C GLY A 273 -8.84 5.72 0.60
N LEU A 274 -8.07 5.78 -0.49
CA LEU A 274 -6.83 6.55 -0.55
C LEU A 274 -7.08 7.92 -1.18
N LEU A 275 -6.68 8.98 -0.47
CA LEU A 275 -6.93 10.37 -0.81
C LEU A 275 -5.61 11.11 -1.04
N GLY A 276 -5.50 11.84 -2.14
CA GLY A 276 -4.48 12.87 -2.34
C GLY A 276 -5.04 14.25 -2.01
N GLU A 277 -4.29 15.06 -1.29
CA GLU A 277 -4.62 16.47 -1.09
C GLU A 277 -3.62 17.36 -1.85
N PRO A 278 -4.03 18.01 -2.96
CA PRO A 278 -3.15 18.84 -3.78
C PRO A 278 -2.38 19.90 -2.99
N ALA A 279 -2.97 20.47 -1.94
CA ALA A 279 -2.33 21.49 -1.12
C ALA A 279 -1.23 20.95 -0.19
N LEU A 280 -1.17 19.63 0.03
CA LEU A 280 -0.26 18.95 0.96
C LEU A 280 0.67 17.95 0.25
N ALA A 281 0.34 17.54 -0.97
CA ALA A 281 1.07 16.60 -1.81
C ALA A 281 2.44 17.09 -2.28
N ASP A 282 2.92 18.24 -1.80
CA ASP A 282 4.27 18.75 -2.02
C ASP A 282 5.01 19.01 -0.70
N CYS A 283 4.52 18.53 0.45
CA CYS A 283 5.19 18.69 1.75
C CYS A 283 5.54 17.39 2.48
N LEU A 284 6.65 17.47 3.23
CA LEU A 284 7.03 16.48 4.23
C LEU A 284 5.97 16.38 5.33
N LEU A 285 5.74 15.17 5.84
CA LEU A 285 4.69 14.93 6.83
C LEU A 285 4.86 15.76 8.11
N ALA A 286 6.10 15.98 8.56
CA ALA A 286 6.32 16.78 9.76
C ALA A 286 5.88 18.25 9.63
N ASN A 287 5.79 18.77 8.42
CA ASN A 287 5.26 20.11 8.13
C ASN A 287 3.74 20.12 7.97
N VAL A 288 3.13 18.95 7.81
CA VAL A 288 1.69 18.75 7.62
C VAL A 288 1.01 18.44 8.96
N LEU A 289 1.58 17.54 9.77
CA LEU A 289 0.97 17.09 11.04
C LEU A 289 0.64 18.23 12.01
N PRO A 290 1.53 19.21 12.28
CA PRO A 290 1.20 20.33 13.17
C PRO A 290 0.04 21.18 12.67
N ALA A 291 -0.05 21.40 11.35
CA ALA A 291 -1.15 22.15 10.74
C ALA A 291 -2.49 21.39 10.84
N LEU A 292 -2.44 20.07 11.02
CA LEU A 292 -3.59 19.21 11.25
C LEU A 292 -3.80 18.88 12.74
N GLY A 293 -3.12 19.58 13.65
CA GLY A 293 -3.28 19.42 15.09
C GLY A 293 -2.65 18.15 15.66
N LYS A 294 -1.69 17.54 14.97
CA LYS A 294 -0.90 16.40 15.46
C LYS A 294 0.51 16.85 15.85
N SER A 295 1.05 16.18 16.86
CA SER A 295 2.45 16.37 17.22
C SER A 295 3.36 15.83 16.12
N SER A 296 4.54 16.43 16.02
CA SER A 296 5.56 16.15 15.03
C SER A 296 6.91 16.47 15.69
N PRO A 297 7.98 15.70 15.48
CA PRO A 297 8.15 14.64 14.48
C PRO A 297 7.87 13.20 14.98
N ILE A 298 6.95 13.01 15.91
CA ILE A 298 6.75 11.72 16.61
C ILE A 298 6.24 10.63 15.64
N MET A 299 6.97 9.52 15.53
CA MET A 299 6.62 8.44 14.60
C MET A 299 5.24 7.80 14.86
N GLN A 300 4.82 7.74 16.12
CA GLN A 300 3.52 7.19 16.53
C GLN A 300 2.35 8.01 15.97
N ASP A 301 2.53 9.31 15.73
CA ASP A 301 1.46 10.16 15.19
C ASP A 301 1.16 9.85 13.71
N ARG A 302 2.06 9.16 12.98
CA ARG A 302 1.79 8.69 11.61
C ARG A 302 0.65 7.72 11.51
N VAL A 303 0.51 6.88 12.52
CA VAL A 303 -0.48 5.80 12.50
C VAL A 303 -1.81 6.24 13.09
N LEU A 304 -1.88 7.41 13.75
CA LEU A 304 -3.09 7.87 14.41
C LEU A 304 -4.05 8.62 13.46
N PRO A 305 -5.38 8.43 13.61
CA PRO A 305 -6.36 9.22 12.88
C PRO A 305 -6.31 10.71 13.25
N ILE A 306 -6.52 11.55 12.25
CA ILE A 306 -6.69 12.99 12.31
C ILE A 306 -8.18 13.29 12.12
N SER A 307 -8.76 14.06 13.03
CA SER A 307 -10.14 14.53 12.91
C SER A 307 -10.18 15.82 12.10
N MET A 308 -10.94 15.82 11.01
CA MET A 308 -11.16 16.97 10.17
C MET A 308 -12.32 17.83 10.70
N PRO A 309 -12.37 19.15 10.40
CA PRO A 309 -13.44 20.02 10.89
C PRO A 309 -14.84 19.61 10.42
N ASN A 310 -14.96 18.88 9.31
CA ASN A 310 -16.21 18.34 8.80
C ASN A 310 -16.62 17.01 9.46
N GLY A 311 -15.88 16.53 10.47
CA GLY A 311 -16.14 15.27 11.17
C GLY A 311 -15.53 14.03 10.51
N GLN A 312 -14.96 14.15 9.30
CA GLN A 312 -14.25 13.04 8.67
C GLN A 312 -12.96 12.71 9.44
N GLN A 313 -12.52 11.47 9.33
CA GLN A 313 -11.26 11.03 9.92
C GLN A 313 -10.33 10.47 8.87
N TRP A 314 -9.09 10.93 8.88
CA TRP A 314 -8.06 10.53 7.95
C TRP A 314 -6.85 9.98 8.69
N VAL A 315 -6.20 8.96 8.15
CA VAL A 315 -4.91 8.46 8.64
C VAL A 315 -3.82 8.93 7.68
N PRO A 316 -2.75 9.60 8.16
CA PRO A 316 -1.62 9.96 7.28
C PRO A 316 -1.06 8.72 6.58
N PHE A 317 -0.83 8.79 5.27
CA PHE A 317 -0.16 7.73 4.51
C PHE A 317 1.10 8.27 3.85
N TYR A 318 2.19 8.17 4.59
CA TYR A 318 3.53 8.58 4.18
C TYR A 318 4.43 7.45 4.60
N ALA A 319 4.75 6.52 3.71
CA ALA A 319 5.49 5.34 4.16
C ALA A 319 7.01 5.58 4.27
N THR A 320 7.57 6.67 3.72
CA THR A 320 8.99 7.05 3.91
C THR A 320 9.18 8.51 4.34
N THR A 321 10.40 8.85 4.73
CA THR A 321 10.80 10.18 5.23
C THR A 321 10.60 11.31 4.23
N PHE A 322 10.76 11.02 2.94
CA PHE A 322 10.70 12.01 1.86
C PHE A 322 9.38 11.97 1.09
N ASP A 323 8.41 11.20 1.60
CA ASP A 323 7.13 11.06 0.93
C ASP A 323 6.36 12.37 0.97
N LEU A 324 5.78 12.63 -0.17
CA LEU A 324 4.64 13.49 -0.37
C LEU A 324 3.41 12.61 -0.29
N GLY A 325 2.76 12.64 0.86
CA GLY A 325 1.86 11.56 1.24
C GLY A 325 0.42 11.76 0.81
N ALA A 326 -0.27 10.62 0.83
CA ALA A 326 -1.70 10.53 0.76
C ALA A 326 -2.29 10.50 2.18
N PHE A 327 -3.60 10.40 2.25
CA PHE A 327 -4.34 10.08 3.45
C PHE A 327 -5.21 8.86 3.20
N ILE A 328 -5.44 8.06 4.22
CA ILE A 328 -6.41 6.97 4.17
C ILE A 328 -7.68 7.47 4.84
N SER A 329 -8.78 7.54 4.11
CA SER A 329 -10.07 7.92 4.64
C SER A 329 -10.66 6.80 5.50
N LEU A 330 -11.25 7.17 6.64
CA LEU A 330 -12.09 6.29 7.44
C LEU A 330 -13.58 6.47 7.14
N ASP A 331 -13.93 7.32 6.16
CA ASP A 331 -15.29 7.51 5.68
C ASP A 331 -15.66 6.42 4.67
N PRO A 332 -16.70 5.59 4.91
CA PRO A 332 -17.13 4.57 3.96
C PRO A 332 -17.42 5.10 2.55
N ALA A 333 -17.86 6.35 2.41
CA ALA A 333 -18.16 6.95 1.11
C ALA A 333 -16.92 7.06 0.21
N ASP A 334 -15.71 7.15 0.77
CA ASP A 334 -14.46 7.18 0.00
C ASP A 334 -14.02 5.78 -0.48
N TRP A 335 -14.67 4.74 0.01
CA TRP A 335 -14.41 3.35 -0.35
C TRP A 335 -15.47 2.78 -1.30
N GLU A 336 -16.51 3.53 -1.65
CA GLU A 336 -17.54 3.12 -2.61
C GLU A 336 -17.16 3.44 -4.06
#